data_AF-A0A350YZF9-F1
#
_entry.id   AF-A0A350YZF9-F1
#
_cell.length_a   1.000
_cell.length_b   1.000
_cell.length_c   1.000
_cell.angle_alpha   90.00
_cell.angle_beta   90.00
_cell.angle_gamma   90.00
#
_symmetry.space_group_name_H-M   'P 1'
#
loop_
_entity.id
_entity.type
_entity.pdbx_description
1 polymer ?
#
loop_
_entity_poly.entity_id
_entity_poly.type
_entity_poly.pdbx_seq_one_letter_code
_entity_poly.pdbx_strand_id
1 'polypeptide(L)'
;MNDYIQLLIRLIRTPSFSKNESDAAGIIRHFLNERNVHFQTHKNNTWAIRPGFDPQKPTILLNSHIDTVKPAPGWTVDPFGALEEGDRITGLGSNDAGAPLVVLLAVFMHFMNGKDLPWNLVYAATAEEENSGPDGFESIKVFLPPIDFAIVGEPTRMDVAIAERGLLVLDCHAHGKSGHAAREEGENALYIALDDISRLRDYAFEKVSDTLGRVKVTATQIEAG
;
A
#
# COMPACT_ATOMS: atom_id res chain seq x y z
N MET A 1 -23.10 -5.52 8.82
CA MET A 1 -22.59 -4.81 7.63
C MET A 1 -22.66 -3.30 7.81
N ASN A 2 -23.79 -2.74 8.24
CA ASN A 2 -23.95 -1.29 8.47
C ASN A 2 -22.81 -0.67 9.32
N ASP A 3 -22.41 -1.32 10.41
CA ASP A 3 -21.30 -0.83 11.26
C ASP A 3 -19.98 -0.62 10.51
N TYR A 4 -19.67 -1.48 9.54
CA TYR A 4 -18.44 -1.39 8.75
C TYR A 4 -18.52 -0.31 7.68
N ILE A 5 -19.71 -0.07 7.13
CA ILE A 5 -19.97 1.07 6.25
C ILE A 5 -19.79 2.39 7.03
N GLN A 6 -20.32 2.45 8.26
CA GLN A 6 -20.14 3.62 9.13
C GLN A 6 -18.67 3.79 9.56
N LEU A 7 -17.93 2.70 9.77
CA LEU A 7 -16.49 2.75 10.00
C LEU A 7 -15.76 3.35 8.79
N LEU A 8 -16.08 2.89 7.57
CA LEU A 8 -15.51 3.44 6.33
C LEU A 8 -15.78 4.94 6.19
N ILE A 9 -17.02 5.38 6.42
CA ILE A 9 -17.39 6.81 6.36
C ILE A 9 -16.57 7.63 7.36
N ARG A 10 -16.36 7.12 8.59
CA ARG A 10 -15.52 7.81 9.60
C ARG A 10 -14.06 7.90 9.16
N LEU A 11 -13.52 6.84 8.56
CA LEU A 11 -12.17 6.82 8.02
C LEU A 11 -12.02 7.84 6.88
N ILE A 12 -12.92 7.84 5.90
CA ILE A 12 -12.92 8.82 4.78
C ILE A 12 -12.96 10.26 5.30
N ARG A 13 -13.75 10.53 6.34
CA ARG A 13 -13.87 11.87 6.95
C ARG A 13 -12.63 12.30 7.74
N THR A 14 -11.67 11.41 7.94
CA THR A 14 -10.47 11.65 8.73
C THR A 14 -9.26 11.62 7.80
N PRO A 15 -8.66 12.77 7.45
CA PRO A 15 -7.47 12.80 6.63
C PRO A 15 -6.35 11.94 7.24
N SER A 16 -5.84 10.97 6.47
CA SER A 16 -4.83 10.01 6.91
C SER A 16 -3.70 9.89 5.89
N PHE A 17 -3.09 11.01 5.52
CA PHE A 17 -1.97 10.96 4.57
C PHE A 17 -0.82 10.15 5.13
N SER A 18 -0.05 9.48 4.29
CA SER A 18 1.11 8.70 4.74
C SER A 18 2.01 9.54 5.67
N LYS A 19 2.43 8.96 6.80
CA LYS A 19 3.11 9.59 7.95
C LYS A 19 2.23 10.39 8.92
N ASN A 20 0.94 10.57 8.62
CA ASN A 20 -0.03 11.37 9.40
C ASN A 20 -1.34 10.61 9.66
N GLU A 21 -1.25 9.34 10.04
CA GLU A 21 -2.40 8.43 10.16
C GLU A 21 -2.90 8.23 11.59
N SER A 22 -2.39 8.99 12.58
CA SER A 22 -2.66 8.76 14.00
C SER A 22 -4.15 8.70 14.34
N ASP A 23 -4.94 9.58 13.73
CA ASP A 23 -6.37 9.69 13.99
C ASP A 23 -7.15 8.53 13.36
N ALA A 24 -6.81 8.15 12.12
CA ALA A 24 -7.38 6.97 11.46
C ALA A 24 -7.02 5.67 12.21
N ALA A 25 -5.78 5.54 12.66
CA ALA A 25 -5.36 4.44 13.54
C ALA A 25 -6.19 4.42 14.84
N GLY A 26 -6.43 5.60 15.42
CA GLY A 26 -7.32 5.79 16.57
C GLY A 26 -8.74 5.28 16.33
N ILE A 27 -9.32 5.55 15.16
CA ILE A 27 -10.65 5.07 14.77
C ILE A 27 -10.71 3.54 14.72
N ILE A 28 -9.72 2.89 14.10
CA ILE A 28 -9.63 1.42 14.07
C ILE A 28 -9.52 0.83 15.47
N ARG A 29 -8.63 1.39 16.30
CA ARG A 29 -8.41 0.95 17.68
C ARG A 29 -9.67 1.11 18.53
N HIS A 30 -10.38 2.23 18.38
CA HIS A 30 -11.65 2.47 19.05
C HIS A 30 -12.70 1.43 18.64
N PHE A 31 -12.84 1.16 17.34
CA PHE A 31 -13.79 0.16 16.83
C PHE A 31 -13.53 -1.25 17.38
N LEU A 32 -12.25 -1.64 17.51
CA LEU A 32 -11.84 -2.91 18.11
C LEU A 32 -12.11 -2.95 19.63
N ASN A 33 -11.81 -1.86 20.34
CA ASN A 33 -12.09 -1.72 21.78
C ASN A 33 -13.58 -1.84 22.10
N GLU A 34 -14.47 -1.17 21.33
CA GLU A 34 -15.93 -1.26 21.51
C GLU A 34 -16.45 -2.71 21.40
N ARG A 35 -15.72 -3.57 20.69
CA ARG A 35 -16.05 -4.98 20.47
C ARG A 35 -15.25 -5.93 21.36
N ASN A 36 -14.51 -5.40 22.34
CA ASN A 36 -13.66 -6.16 23.25
C ASN A 36 -12.62 -7.05 22.54
N VAL A 37 -12.12 -6.59 21.39
CA VAL A 37 -11.07 -7.30 20.65
C VAL A 37 -9.71 -6.86 21.18
N HIS A 38 -8.90 -7.81 21.64
CA HIS A 38 -7.52 -7.53 22.00
C HIS A 38 -6.68 -7.28 20.74
N PHE A 39 -5.90 -6.20 20.74
CA PHE A 39 -5.02 -5.82 19.64
C PHE A 39 -3.69 -5.28 20.18
N GLN A 40 -2.70 -5.25 19.30
CA GLN A 40 -1.37 -4.72 19.52
C GLN A 40 -1.14 -3.55 18.55
N THR A 41 -0.21 -2.66 18.89
CA THR A 41 0.09 -1.48 18.09
C THR A 41 1.58 -1.21 18.03
N HIS A 42 2.01 -0.60 16.93
CA HIS A 42 3.34 -0.02 16.78
C HIS A 42 3.21 1.16 15.83
N LYS A 43 3.49 2.37 16.34
CA LYS A 43 3.23 3.64 15.63
C LYS A 43 1.77 3.72 15.19
N ASN A 44 1.48 3.86 13.89
CA ASN A 44 0.13 3.92 13.35
C ASN A 44 -0.43 2.56 12.90
N ASN A 45 0.37 1.50 12.96
CA ASN A 45 -0.09 0.14 12.68
C ASN A 45 -0.89 -0.44 13.85
N THR A 46 -1.91 -1.24 13.54
CA THR A 46 -2.74 -1.94 14.51
C THR A 46 -3.03 -3.35 14.01
N TRP A 47 -2.77 -4.37 14.82
CA TRP A 47 -3.09 -5.76 14.46
C TRP A 47 -3.74 -6.52 15.60
N ALA A 48 -4.60 -7.48 15.25
CA ALA A 48 -5.31 -8.33 16.18
C ALA A 48 -5.10 -9.80 15.79
N ILE A 49 -4.84 -10.64 16.79
CA ILE A 49 -4.71 -12.09 16.63
C ILE A 49 -5.96 -12.72 17.21
N ARG A 50 -6.63 -13.57 16.44
CA ARG A 50 -7.80 -14.31 16.93
C ARG A 50 -7.40 -15.16 18.15
N PRO A 51 -8.23 -15.20 19.21
CA PRO A 51 -7.98 -16.09 20.36
C PRO A 51 -7.86 -17.57 19.96
N GLY A 52 -7.14 -18.34 20.77
CA GLY A 52 -6.88 -19.76 20.53
C GLY A 52 -5.78 -20.01 19.50
N PHE A 53 -4.77 -19.15 19.46
CA PHE A 53 -3.60 -19.33 18.61
C PHE A 53 -2.90 -20.66 18.91
N ASP A 54 -2.60 -21.43 17.87
CA ASP A 54 -1.91 -22.71 17.93
C ASP A 54 -0.70 -22.69 17.01
N PRO A 55 0.55 -22.74 17.53
CA PRO A 55 1.76 -22.71 16.71
C PRO A 55 1.92 -23.91 15.78
N GLN A 56 1.10 -24.96 15.90
CA GLN A 56 1.09 -26.11 14.99
C GLN A 56 0.19 -25.90 13.77
N LYS A 57 -0.62 -24.84 13.74
CA LYS A 57 -1.52 -24.51 12.63
C LYS A 57 -0.92 -23.43 11.74
N PRO A 58 -1.22 -23.43 10.42
CA PRO A 58 -0.81 -22.35 9.54
C PRO A 58 -1.50 -21.05 9.92
N THR A 59 -0.84 -19.91 9.71
CA THR A 59 -1.35 -18.58 10.04
C THR A 59 -1.69 -17.79 8.77
N ILE A 60 -2.93 -17.33 8.70
CA ILE A 60 -3.43 -16.45 7.64
C ILE A 60 -3.44 -15.00 8.15
N LEU A 61 -2.82 -14.10 7.40
CA LEU A 61 -2.89 -12.67 7.60
C LEU A 61 -3.93 -12.03 6.67
N LEU A 62 -4.82 -11.22 7.23
CA LEU A 62 -5.69 -10.31 6.50
C LEU A 62 -5.12 -8.90 6.68
N ASN A 63 -4.60 -8.29 5.61
CA ASN A 63 -3.93 -7.00 5.67
C ASN A 63 -4.50 -6.01 4.65
N SER A 64 -4.61 -4.75 5.03
CA SER A 64 -4.85 -3.62 4.15
C SER A 64 -4.38 -2.36 4.88
N HIS A 65 -4.29 -1.22 4.19
CA HIS A 65 -3.69 -0.01 4.73
C HIS A 65 -4.73 1.07 5.10
N ILE A 66 -4.33 1.95 6.03
CA ILE A 66 -5.16 3.05 6.56
C ILE A 66 -4.75 4.41 6.00
N ASP A 67 -3.55 4.49 5.42
CA ASP A 67 -3.04 5.73 4.85
C ASP A 67 -3.67 6.00 3.48
N THR A 68 -3.56 7.23 3.04
CA THR A 68 -4.07 7.69 1.74
C THR A 68 -3.05 8.58 1.05
N VAL A 69 -3.05 8.59 -0.28
CA VAL A 69 -2.41 9.67 -1.04
C VAL A 69 -3.01 11.05 -0.72
N LYS A 70 -2.35 12.11 -1.18
CA LYS A 70 -2.96 13.45 -1.21
C LYS A 70 -4.08 13.51 -2.27
N PRO A 71 -5.14 14.31 -2.06
CA PRO A 71 -6.16 14.52 -3.08
C PRO A 71 -5.54 15.05 -4.38
N ALA A 72 -5.81 14.38 -5.49
CA ALA A 72 -5.35 14.83 -6.81
C ALA A 72 -6.07 16.13 -7.25
N PRO A 73 -5.45 16.97 -8.09
CA PRO A 73 -6.16 18.07 -8.75
C PRO A 73 -7.27 17.48 -9.65
N GLY A 74 -8.54 17.69 -9.30
CA GLY A 74 -9.67 17.16 -10.09
C GLY A 74 -10.89 16.73 -9.28
N TRP A 75 -10.82 16.72 -7.94
CA TRP A 75 -11.99 16.49 -7.10
C TRP A 75 -13.09 17.52 -7.38
N THR A 76 -14.30 17.04 -7.72
CA THR A 76 -15.50 17.86 -7.92
C THR A 76 -16.40 17.91 -6.68
N VAL A 77 -16.09 17.08 -5.69
CA VAL A 77 -16.74 17.01 -4.37
C VAL A 77 -15.67 17.04 -3.29
N ASP A 78 -16.05 17.30 -2.04
CA ASP A 78 -15.10 17.24 -0.92
C ASP A 78 -14.54 15.81 -0.77
N PRO A 79 -13.21 15.60 -0.94
CA PRO A 79 -12.59 14.28 -0.77
C PRO A 79 -12.85 13.66 0.61
N PHE A 80 -13.05 14.49 1.64
CA PHE A 80 -13.29 14.03 3.01
C PHE A 80 -14.76 14.09 3.41
N GLY A 81 -15.67 14.40 2.48
CA GLY A 81 -17.11 14.50 2.77
C GLY A 81 -17.80 13.15 3.02
N ALA A 82 -17.26 12.07 2.43
CA ALA A 82 -17.90 10.75 2.35
C ALA A 82 -19.33 10.86 1.79
N LEU A 83 -19.46 11.36 0.56
CA LEU A 83 -20.75 11.59 -0.08
C LEU A 83 -21.43 10.25 -0.42
N GLU A 84 -22.59 10.00 0.19
CA GLU A 84 -23.40 8.81 -0.03
C GLU A 84 -24.48 9.10 -1.11
N GLU A 85 -24.44 8.38 -2.22
CA GLU A 85 -25.40 8.49 -3.33
C GLU A 85 -25.86 7.09 -3.76
N GLY A 86 -27.03 6.66 -3.26
CA GLY A 86 -27.57 5.34 -3.58
C GLY A 86 -26.71 4.23 -3.00
N ASP A 87 -26.07 3.45 -3.87
CA ASP A 87 -25.17 2.34 -3.53
C ASP A 87 -23.67 2.73 -3.58
N ARG A 88 -23.36 4.01 -3.80
CA ARG A 88 -22.00 4.53 -3.94
C ARG A 88 -21.64 5.47 -2.79
N ILE A 89 -20.42 5.32 -2.27
CA ILE A 89 -19.78 6.26 -1.36
C ILE A 89 -18.59 6.89 -2.10
N THR A 90 -18.57 8.22 -2.17
CA THR A 90 -17.49 8.98 -2.82
C THR A 90 -16.65 9.69 -1.76
N GLY A 91 -15.36 9.37 -1.72
CA GLY A 91 -14.39 10.02 -0.86
C GLY A 91 -12.99 9.43 -1.01
N LEU A 92 -11.97 10.20 -0.65
CA LEU A 92 -10.59 9.76 -0.70
C LEU A 92 -10.39 8.60 0.27
N GLY A 93 -9.65 7.58 -0.15
CA GLY A 93 -9.49 6.35 0.63
C GLY A 93 -10.68 5.38 0.58
N SER A 94 -11.81 5.74 -0.03
CA SER A 94 -13.00 4.87 -0.06
C SER A 94 -12.74 3.54 -0.79
N ASN A 95 -12.09 3.59 -1.94
CA ASN A 95 -11.74 2.43 -2.75
C ASN A 95 -10.35 1.87 -2.40
N ASP A 96 -9.40 2.76 -2.10
CA ASP A 96 -7.97 2.47 -1.97
C ASP A 96 -7.42 2.99 -0.63
N ALA A 97 -7.30 2.17 0.42
CA ALA A 97 -7.87 0.82 0.52
C ALA A 97 -8.90 0.69 1.65
N GLY A 98 -9.62 1.77 1.97
CA GLY A 98 -10.60 1.79 3.07
C GLY A 98 -11.71 0.74 2.96
N ALA A 99 -12.33 0.54 1.80
CA ALA A 99 -13.34 -0.51 1.62
C ALA A 99 -12.76 -1.92 1.81
N PRO A 100 -11.64 -2.31 1.14
CA PRO A 100 -10.95 -3.55 1.43
C PRO A 100 -10.62 -3.75 2.92
N LEU A 101 -10.07 -2.72 3.58
CA LEU A 101 -9.73 -2.72 5.00
C LEU A 101 -10.92 -3.08 5.89
N VAL A 102 -12.05 -2.38 5.76
CA VAL A 102 -13.22 -2.64 6.63
C VAL A 102 -13.89 -3.98 6.31
N VAL A 103 -13.81 -4.45 5.06
CA VAL A 103 -14.32 -5.78 4.67
C VAL A 103 -13.47 -6.89 5.27
N LEU A 104 -12.14 -6.78 5.21
CA LEU A 104 -11.23 -7.74 5.85
C LEU A 104 -11.40 -7.75 7.37
N LEU A 105 -11.62 -6.59 7.99
CA LEU A 105 -11.99 -6.51 9.40
C LEU A 105 -13.32 -7.24 9.68
N ALA A 106 -14.34 -7.06 8.83
CA ALA A 106 -15.60 -7.76 8.97
C ALA A 106 -15.45 -9.29 8.87
N VAL A 107 -14.59 -9.77 7.98
CA VAL A 107 -14.23 -11.19 7.86
C VAL A 107 -13.52 -11.68 9.11
N PHE A 108 -12.53 -10.93 9.62
CA PHE A 108 -11.87 -11.25 10.88
C PHE A 108 -12.88 -11.39 12.03
N MET A 109 -13.76 -10.41 12.18
CA MET A 109 -14.80 -10.40 13.21
C MET A 109 -15.82 -11.53 13.06
N HIS A 110 -16.14 -11.94 11.82
CA HIS A 110 -17.00 -13.09 11.57
C HIS A 110 -16.41 -14.38 12.17
N PHE A 111 -15.10 -14.54 12.08
CA PHE A 111 -14.40 -15.71 12.60
C PHE A 111 -14.00 -15.61 14.08
N MET A 112 -14.13 -14.44 14.71
CA MET A 112 -13.80 -14.25 16.13
C MET A 112 -14.62 -15.16 17.05
N ASN A 113 -15.88 -15.42 16.71
CA ASN A 113 -16.79 -16.28 17.48
C ASN A 113 -17.11 -17.54 16.68
N GLY A 114 -16.88 -18.72 17.24
CA GLY A 114 -17.24 -19.97 16.58
C GLY A 114 -16.31 -21.13 16.89
N LYS A 115 -16.43 -22.18 16.07
CA LYS A 115 -15.65 -23.42 16.17
C LYS A 115 -14.16 -23.17 15.96
N ASP A 116 -13.35 -24.15 16.36
CA ASP A 116 -11.93 -24.17 16.02
C ASP A 116 -11.73 -24.12 14.51
N LEU A 117 -10.85 -23.21 14.09
CA LEU A 117 -10.41 -23.08 12.71
C LEU A 117 -9.18 -23.98 12.50
N PRO A 118 -9.00 -24.51 11.28
CA PRO A 118 -7.81 -25.28 10.93
C PRO A 118 -6.56 -24.41 10.74
N TRP A 119 -6.68 -23.09 10.93
CA TRP A 119 -5.62 -22.08 10.80
C TRP A 119 -5.76 -21.01 11.88
N ASN A 120 -4.66 -20.32 12.17
CA ASN A 120 -4.65 -19.08 12.93
C ASN A 120 -5.05 -17.91 12.03
N LEU A 121 -5.64 -16.88 12.62
CA LEU A 121 -6.06 -15.68 11.88
C LEU A 121 -5.50 -14.42 12.53
N VAL A 122 -4.90 -13.58 11.71
CA VAL A 122 -4.39 -12.27 12.07
C VAL A 122 -5.05 -11.23 11.17
N TYR A 123 -5.47 -10.11 11.73
CA TYR A 123 -5.87 -8.93 10.99
C TYR A 123 -4.85 -7.81 11.25
N ALA A 124 -4.44 -7.09 10.22
CA ALA A 124 -3.54 -5.94 10.34
C ALA A 124 -4.01 -4.76 9.49
N ALA A 125 -4.26 -3.63 10.16
CA ALA A 125 -4.44 -2.31 9.56
C ALA A 125 -3.09 -1.58 9.59
N THR A 126 -2.44 -1.43 8.43
CA THR A 126 -1.08 -0.90 8.30
C THR A 126 -1.04 0.54 7.83
N ALA A 127 0.04 1.25 8.14
CA ALA A 127 0.29 2.63 7.70
C ALA A 127 1.38 2.68 6.62
N GLU A 128 1.61 3.87 6.06
CA GLU A 128 2.72 4.18 5.13
C GLU A 128 2.86 3.24 3.90
N GLU A 129 1.77 2.65 3.42
CA GLU A 129 1.81 1.81 2.22
C GLU A 129 2.17 2.65 0.99
N GLU A 130 1.47 3.78 0.82
CA GLU A 130 1.47 4.61 -0.39
C GLU A 130 2.82 5.30 -0.66
N ASN A 131 3.70 5.34 0.35
CA ASN A 131 5.06 5.88 0.25
C ASN A 131 6.13 4.85 0.58
N SER A 132 5.76 3.58 0.78
CA SER A 132 6.65 2.49 1.19
C SER A 132 7.53 2.88 2.40
N GLY A 133 6.93 3.54 3.37
CA GLY A 133 7.64 4.16 4.47
C GLY A 133 8.16 3.14 5.50
N PRO A 134 9.25 3.47 6.22
CA PRO A 134 9.90 2.55 7.14
C PRO A 134 9.04 2.18 8.34
N ASP A 135 8.00 2.96 8.63
CA ASP A 135 7.10 2.77 9.76
C ASP A 135 5.81 2.05 9.38
N GLY A 136 5.69 1.58 8.14
CA GLY A 136 4.58 0.76 7.67
C GLY A 136 4.68 -0.72 8.09
N PHE A 137 4.19 -1.63 7.24
CA PHE A 137 4.11 -3.06 7.54
C PHE A 137 5.46 -3.69 7.94
N GLU A 138 6.57 -3.29 7.30
CA GLU A 138 7.90 -3.87 7.59
C GLU A 138 8.30 -3.64 9.06
N SER A 139 7.88 -2.52 9.67
CA SER A 139 8.15 -2.22 11.08
C SER A 139 7.47 -3.19 12.05
N ILE A 140 6.33 -3.80 11.66
CA ILE A 140 5.55 -4.69 12.53
C ILE A 140 5.84 -6.16 12.33
N LYS A 141 6.51 -6.51 11.23
CA LYS A 141 6.82 -7.89 10.86
C LYS A 141 7.53 -8.68 11.96
N VAL A 142 8.39 -8.01 12.74
CA VAL A 142 9.12 -8.62 13.87
C VAL A 142 8.24 -8.93 15.08
N PHE A 143 7.05 -8.33 15.19
CA PHE A 143 6.10 -8.55 16.27
C PHE A 143 5.00 -9.58 15.90
N LEU A 144 4.85 -9.88 14.61
CA LEU A 144 3.87 -10.85 14.12
C LEU A 144 4.34 -12.29 14.35
N PRO A 145 3.41 -13.25 14.56
CA PRO A 145 3.75 -14.66 14.46
C PRO A 145 4.19 -15.02 13.03
N PRO A 146 4.81 -16.19 12.82
CA PRO A 146 5.07 -16.70 11.47
C PRO A 146 3.77 -16.70 10.63
N ILE A 147 3.82 -16.09 9.44
CA ILE A 147 2.70 -16.00 8.51
C ILE A 147 2.95 -16.95 7.34
N ASP A 148 2.01 -17.87 7.12
CA ASP A 148 2.09 -18.87 6.04
C ASP A 148 1.41 -18.37 4.76
N PHE A 149 0.39 -17.52 4.90
CA PHE A 149 -0.36 -16.95 3.79
C PHE A 149 -0.92 -15.57 4.15
N ALA A 150 -0.96 -14.65 3.19
CA ALA A 150 -1.54 -13.33 3.38
C ALA A 150 -2.57 -13.03 2.28
N ILE A 151 -3.66 -12.38 2.68
CA ILE A 151 -4.63 -11.74 1.81
C ILE A 151 -4.44 -10.24 2.00
N VAL A 152 -3.96 -9.57 0.95
CA VAL A 152 -3.81 -8.11 0.92
C VAL A 152 -5.03 -7.53 0.22
N GLY A 153 -5.77 -6.69 0.94
CA GLY A 153 -6.99 -6.06 0.46
C GLY A 153 -6.68 -4.81 -0.34
N GLU A 154 -6.78 -4.94 -1.66
CA GLU A 154 -6.62 -3.87 -2.64
C GLU A 154 -7.78 -3.86 -3.65
N PRO A 155 -8.01 -2.77 -4.41
CA PRO A 155 -9.14 -2.67 -5.33
C PRO A 155 -8.95 -3.48 -6.62
N THR A 156 -9.03 -4.81 -6.51
CA THR A 156 -8.90 -5.75 -7.63
C THR A 156 -10.25 -6.15 -8.25
N ARG A 157 -11.35 -5.49 -7.85
CA ARG A 157 -12.74 -5.89 -8.19
C ARG A 157 -13.07 -7.33 -7.77
N MET A 158 -12.50 -7.79 -6.67
CA MET A 158 -12.60 -9.16 -6.15
C MET A 158 -11.95 -10.23 -7.04
N ASP A 159 -11.16 -9.84 -8.04
CA ASP A 159 -10.28 -10.76 -8.76
C ASP A 159 -9.02 -11.04 -7.94
N VAL A 160 -8.45 -12.24 -8.08
CA VAL A 160 -7.25 -12.64 -7.35
C VAL A 160 -6.00 -12.26 -8.14
N ALA A 161 -5.26 -11.26 -7.65
CA ALA A 161 -3.93 -10.95 -8.17
C ALA A 161 -2.90 -11.93 -7.59
N ILE A 162 -2.43 -12.88 -8.41
CA ILE A 162 -1.42 -13.88 -8.00
C ILE A 162 0.02 -13.44 -8.26
N ALA A 163 0.21 -12.29 -8.90
CA ALA A 163 1.51 -11.73 -9.21
C ALA A 163 1.42 -10.20 -9.26
N GLU A 164 2.47 -9.53 -8.76
CA GLU A 164 2.60 -8.08 -8.74
C GLU A 164 4.00 -7.68 -9.23
N ARG A 165 4.12 -6.50 -9.85
CA ARG A 165 5.41 -5.96 -10.29
C ARG A 165 6.10 -5.27 -9.12
N GLY A 166 7.37 -5.59 -8.89
CA GLY A 166 8.20 -4.78 -8.00
C GLY A 166 8.58 -3.42 -8.60
N LEU A 167 9.12 -2.54 -7.76
CA LEU A 167 9.62 -1.21 -8.12
C LEU A 167 11.11 -1.08 -7.79
N LEU A 168 11.88 -0.51 -8.72
CA LEU A 168 13.27 -0.12 -8.52
C LEU A 168 13.48 1.25 -9.16
N VAL A 169 13.98 2.20 -8.38
CA VAL A 169 14.40 3.52 -8.86
C VAL A 169 15.93 3.55 -8.91
N LEU A 170 16.47 4.01 -10.03
CA LEU A 170 17.91 4.12 -10.26
C LEU A 170 18.26 5.58 -10.54
N ASP A 171 19.18 6.14 -9.74
CA ASP A 171 19.81 7.43 -10.01
C ASP A 171 21.09 7.21 -10.82
N CYS A 172 21.09 7.68 -12.07
CA CYS A 172 22.20 7.52 -13.00
C CYS A 172 22.87 8.86 -13.29
N HIS A 173 24.21 8.90 -13.26
CA HIS A 173 24.99 10.10 -13.51
C HIS A 173 25.93 9.90 -14.70
N ALA A 174 25.77 10.71 -15.74
CA ALA A 174 26.73 10.82 -16.83
C ALA A 174 27.70 11.96 -16.53
N HIS A 175 29.00 11.66 -16.58
CA HIS A 175 30.05 12.65 -16.31
C HIS A 175 30.74 13.07 -17.61
N GLY A 176 30.67 14.36 -17.91
CA GLY A 176 31.41 14.98 -19.00
C GLY A 176 32.55 15.86 -18.49
N LYS A 177 33.01 16.79 -19.31
CA LYS A 177 34.07 17.74 -19.00
C LYS A 177 33.68 19.14 -19.45
N SER A 178 33.80 20.14 -18.57
CA SER A 178 33.50 21.52 -18.91
C SER A 178 34.40 22.04 -20.04
N GLY A 179 33.84 22.88 -20.90
CA GLY A 179 34.54 23.51 -22.02
C GLY A 179 33.71 24.65 -22.60
N HIS A 180 34.34 25.52 -23.38
CA HIS A 180 33.62 26.60 -24.03
C HIS A 180 32.82 26.06 -25.22
N ALA A 181 31.49 26.18 -25.22
CA ALA A 181 30.60 25.62 -26.26
C ALA A 181 30.84 26.12 -27.71
N ALA A 182 31.65 27.17 -27.90
CA ALA A 182 32.02 27.71 -29.21
C ALA A 182 33.42 27.28 -29.65
N ARG A 183 34.07 26.42 -28.86
CA ARG A 183 35.37 25.81 -29.10
C ARG A 183 35.20 24.29 -29.04
N GLU A 184 36.12 23.57 -29.64
CA GLU A 184 36.19 22.11 -29.55
C GLU A 184 36.83 21.69 -28.20
N GLU A 185 36.24 22.17 -27.10
CA GLU A 185 36.68 21.93 -25.72
C GLU A 185 35.60 21.20 -24.93
N GLY A 186 36.02 20.32 -24.03
CA GLY A 186 35.11 19.62 -23.11
C GLY A 186 34.49 18.36 -23.69
N GLU A 187 33.62 17.74 -22.90
CA GLU A 187 32.87 16.53 -23.22
C GLU A 187 31.44 16.71 -22.72
N ASN A 188 30.46 16.60 -23.62
CA ASN A 188 29.07 16.87 -23.28
C ASN A 188 28.43 15.65 -22.59
N ALA A 189 28.15 15.78 -21.29
CA ALA A 189 27.50 14.75 -20.49
C ALA A 189 26.11 14.32 -21.01
N LEU A 190 25.36 15.24 -21.64
CA LEU A 190 24.05 14.92 -22.23
C LEU A 190 24.17 13.96 -23.40
N TYR A 191 25.23 14.07 -24.21
CA TYR A 191 25.42 13.16 -25.34
C TYR A 191 25.83 11.77 -24.86
N ILE A 192 26.61 11.66 -23.78
CA ILE A 192 26.90 10.38 -23.12
C ILE A 192 25.59 9.76 -22.58
N ALA A 193 24.80 10.54 -21.84
CA ALA A 193 23.53 10.07 -21.27
C ALA A 193 22.52 9.63 -22.35
N LEU A 194 22.50 10.29 -23.51
CA LEU A 194 21.61 9.95 -24.62
C LEU A 194 21.78 8.49 -25.07
N ASP A 195 23.02 8.03 -25.20
CA ASP A 195 23.34 6.66 -25.62
C ASP A 195 22.86 5.64 -24.58
N ASP A 196 23.09 5.91 -23.29
CA ASP A 196 22.68 5.04 -22.20
C ASP A 196 21.15 4.98 -22.05
N ILE A 197 20.47 6.12 -22.16
CA ILE A 197 19.00 6.18 -22.15
C ILE A 197 18.42 5.37 -23.32
N SER A 198 19.01 5.51 -24.51
CA SER A 198 18.58 4.73 -25.69
C SER A 198 18.75 3.23 -25.46
N ARG A 199 19.89 2.81 -24.92
CA ARG A 199 20.15 1.41 -24.55
C ARG A 199 19.13 0.90 -23.52
N LEU A 200 18.87 1.67 -22.46
CA LEU A 200 17.91 1.28 -21.41
C LEU A 200 16.48 1.18 -21.93
N ARG A 201 16.06 2.09 -22.82
CA ARG A 201 14.73 2.06 -23.46
C ARG A 201 14.54 0.80 -24.29
N ASP A 202 15.56 0.42 -25.04
CA ASP A 202 15.48 -0.68 -26.01
C ASP A 202 15.87 -2.04 -25.40
N TYR A 203 16.36 -2.04 -24.16
CA TYR A 203 16.77 -3.26 -23.46
C TYR A 203 15.59 -4.18 -23.17
N ALA A 204 15.79 -5.47 -23.44
CA ALA A 204 14.83 -6.52 -23.18
C ALA A 204 15.45 -7.54 -22.23
N PHE A 205 14.85 -7.73 -21.05
CA PHE A 205 15.22 -8.83 -20.18
C PHE A 205 14.83 -10.16 -20.83
N GLU A 206 15.71 -11.15 -20.70
CA GLU A 206 15.53 -12.49 -21.27
C GLU A 206 14.27 -13.18 -20.75
N LYS A 207 13.99 -13.04 -19.45
CA LYS A 207 12.85 -13.67 -18.80
C LYS A 207 11.59 -12.81 -18.96
N VAL A 208 10.54 -13.43 -19.50
CA VAL A 208 9.20 -12.86 -19.61
C VAL A 208 8.26 -13.68 -18.73
N SER A 209 7.47 -13.01 -17.90
CA SER A 209 6.47 -13.66 -17.06
C SER A 209 5.22 -13.95 -17.88
N ASP A 210 4.66 -15.16 -17.76
CA ASP A 210 3.35 -15.49 -18.37
C ASP A 210 2.20 -14.65 -17.78
N THR A 211 2.35 -14.23 -16.51
CA THR A 211 1.32 -13.45 -15.79
C THR A 211 1.53 -11.95 -15.95
N LEU A 212 2.77 -11.47 -15.75
CA LEU A 212 3.07 -10.04 -15.71
C LEU A 212 3.61 -9.50 -17.03
N GLY A 213 4.02 -10.36 -17.97
CA GLY A 213 4.67 -9.96 -19.21
C GLY A 213 6.12 -9.49 -18.99
N ARG A 214 6.56 -8.55 -19.84
CA ARG A 214 7.94 -8.05 -19.86
C ARG A 214 8.21 -7.09 -18.69
N VAL A 215 9.45 -7.12 -18.19
CA VAL A 215 9.99 -6.07 -17.32
C VAL A 215 9.95 -4.75 -18.08
N LYS A 216 9.54 -3.68 -17.40
CA LYS A 216 9.44 -2.34 -17.97
C LYS A 216 10.53 -1.47 -17.35
N VAL A 217 11.28 -0.77 -18.21
CA VAL A 217 12.26 0.26 -17.82
C VAL A 217 11.78 1.57 -18.44
N THR A 218 11.87 2.67 -17.69
CA THR A 218 11.41 3.98 -18.17
C THR A 218 12.27 5.06 -17.55
N ALA A 219 12.93 5.87 -18.39
CA ALA A 219 13.57 7.11 -17.96
C ALA A 219 12.49 8.17 -17.78
N THR A 220 12.31 8.66 -16.56
CA THR A 220 11.23 9.59 -16.20
C THR A 220 11.71 11.02 -15.97
N GLN A 221 13.02 11.23 -15.74
CA GLN A 221 13.62 12.53 -15.49
C GLN A 221 15.02 12.61 -16.12
N ILE A 222 15.38 13.79 -16.61
CA ILE A 222 16.74 14.14 -17.03
C ILE A 222 17.00 15.59 -16.64
N GLU A 223 18.17 15.86 -16.05
CA GLU A 223 18.62 17.19 -15.67
C GLU A 223 20.09 17.36 -16.05
N ALA A 224 20.41 18.45 -16.74
CA ALA A 224 21.77 18.85 -17.08
C ALA A 224 21.81 20.34 -17.45
N GLY A 225 22.96 20.97 -17.26
CA GLY A 225 23.19 22.40 -17.54
C GLY A 225 24.35 22.94 -16.73
#